data_AF-A0A2H0BHC2-F1
#
_entry.id   AF-A0A2H0BHC2-F1
#
_cell.length_a   1.000
_cell.length_b   1.000
_cell.length_c   1.000
_cell.angle_alpha   90.00
_cell.angle_beta   90.00
_cell.angle_gamma   90.00
#
_symmetry.space_group_name_H-M   'P 1'
#
loop_
_entity.id
_entity.type
_entity.pdbx_description
1 polymer ?
#
loop_
_entity_poly.entity_id
_entity_poly.type
_entity_poly.pdbx_seq_one_letter_code
_entity_poly.pdbx_strand_id
1 'polypeptide(L)'
;MTNNRVNKLRFSKKSSSDKIIFTSYSKRNFYLRSDISAFILNAGRTPISPFMNFDYNMAGLVDKNLIRVANNTMLKKSDEIWIFGEISDEVLIEIYLAKRLNKPIHFFKKIDGEKFEEVRQDSVILEDVSSWLWDWVKEDKVLERWHPRLRFKKSYPLVYPAYSKRNFYWQMHISQFCLEKKRVPLNPFMLFRYFLGDSVSREGVYRANSNIVEISDELWIFGEISDGVLDEIKIIKERGGRIKYYKITKSNPVVFRQISAKSAKFEDENLEKYRHLL
;
A
#
# COMPACT_ATOMS: atom_id res chain seq x y z
N MET A 1 -10.11 40.55 20.62
CA MET A 1 -10.90 39.46 20.02
C MET A 1 -10.07 38.77 18.96
N THR A 2 -9.95 37.45 19.12
CA THR A 2 -9.46 36.38 18.20
C THR A 2 -8.13 36.54 17.46
N ASN A 3 -7.07 36.06 18.14
CA ASN A 3 -5.78 35.64 17.58
C ASN A 3 -5.96 34.39 16.67
N ASN A 4 -5.67 34.51 15.39
CA ASN A 4 -5.56 33.38 14.46
C ASN A 4 -4.22 32.67 14.67
N ARG A 5 -4.18 31.64 15.52
CA ARG A 5 -3.06 30.69 15.56
C ARG A 5 -3.16 29.74 14.37
N VAL A 6 -2.34 30.00 13.35
CA VAL A 6 -1.99 29.01 12.33
C VAL A 6 -1.23 27.89 13.03
N ASN A 7 -1.90 26.75 13.24
CA ASN A 7 -1.27 25.55 13.76
C ASN A 7 -0.23 25.06 12.75
N LYS A 8 1.04 25.37 13.03
CA LYS A 8 2.19 24.78 12.35
C LYS A 8 2.25 23.31 12.77
N LEU A 9 1.73 22.42 11.92
CA LEU A 9 1.95 20.97 12.06
C LEU A 9 3.47 20.73 12.05
N ARG A 10 4.03 20.47 13.22
CA ARG A 10 5.42 20.04 13.38
C ARG A 10 5.47 18.56 13.06
N PHE A 11 6.05 18.20 11.92
CA PHE A 11 6.36 16.82 11.59
C PHE A 11 7.41 16.29 12.57
N SER A 12 7.03 15.28 13.36
CA SER A 12 7.94 14.61 14.30
C SER A 12 8.89 13.68 13.55
N LYS A 13 10.13 13.56 14.02
CA LYS A 13 11.07 12.49 13.61
C LYS A 13 10.35 11.14 13.61
N LYS A 14 10.61 10.33 12.56
CA LYS A 14 10.08 8.97 12.36
C LYS A 14 10.14 8.18 13.68
N SER A 15 8.97 7.90 14.22
CA SER A 15 8.79 7.18 15.47
C SER A 15 9.01 5.68 15.21
N SER A 16 9.39 4.93 16.24
CA SER A 16 9.43 3.46 16.15
C SER A 16 8.08 2.83 15.76
N SER A 17 6.96 3.59 15.81
CA SER A 17 5.62 3.23 15.34
C SER A 17 5.47 3.17 13.82
N ASP A 18 6.30 3.85 13.03
CA ASP A 18 6.02 4.10 11.61
C ASP A 18 6.51 2.97 10.67
N LYS A 19 6.56 1.75 11.19
CA LYS A 19 6.95 0.58 10.37
C LYS A 19 5.87 0.25 9.37
N ILE A 20 6.33 -0.04 8.16
CA ILE A 20 5.53 -0.52 7.04
C ILE A 20 5.46 -2.04 7.11
N ILE A 21 4.25 -2.57 7.19
CA ILE A 21 4.00 -4.00 7.37
C ILE A 21 3.42 -4.57 6.09
N PHE A 22 4.14 -5.49 5.45
CA PHE A 22 3.57 -6.26 4.36
C PHE A 22 2.66 -7.34 4.94
N THR A 23 1.40 -7.37 4.54
CA THR A 23 0.46 -8.40 5.00
C THR A 23 0.44 -9.58 4.04
N SER A 24 0.53 -10.79 4.56
CA SER A 24 0.47 -12.03 3.79
C SER A 24 -0.52 -13.00 4.44
N TYR A 25 -1.40 -13.58 3.64
CA TYR A 25 -2.37 -14.57 4.09
C TYR A 25 -2.96 -15.30 2.89
N SER A 26 -3.53 -16.47 3.14
CA SER A 26 -4.20 -17.26 2.11
C SER A 26 -5.33 -16.48 1.43
N LYS A 27 -5.54 -16.74 0.13
CA LYS A 27 -6.72 -16.28 -0.61
C LYS A 27 -8.04 -16.74 0.04
N ARG A 28 -8.05 -17.86 0.79
CA ARG A 28 -9.23 -18.31 1.56
C ARG A 28 -9.62 -17.31 2.63
N ASN A 29 -8.65 -16.54 3.13
CA ASN A 29 -8.81 -15.49 4.13
C ASN A 29 -8.96 -14.09 3.53
N PHE A 30 -9.23 -13.97 2.21
CA PHE A 30 -9.45 -12.69 1.54
C PHE A 30 -10.53 -11.82 2.21
N TYR A 31 -11.53 -12.45 2.82
CA TYR A 31 -12.60 -11.73 3.53
C TYR A 31 -12.10 -10.93 4.74
N LEU A 32 -10.98 -11.33 5.37
CA LEU A 32 -10.38 -10.68 6.54
C LEU A 32 -9.50 -9.47 6.21
N ARG A 33 -9.33 -9.12 4.93
CA ARG A 33 -8.36 -8.09 4.49
C ARG A 33 -8.49 -6.73 5.18
N SER A 34 -9.73 -6.31 5.48
CA SER A 34 -9.99 -5.06 6.20
C SER A 34 -9.60 -5.20 7.66
N ASP A 35 -10.02 -6.28 8.32
CA ASP A 35 -9.79 -6.56 9.74
C ASP A 35 -8.30 -6.70 10.04
N ILE A 36 -7.55 -7.37 9.16
CA ILE A 36 -6.09 -7.49 9.22
C ILE A 36 -5.43 -6.11 9.12
N SER A 37 -5.90 -5.27 8.20
CA SER A 37 -5.36 -3.91 8.05
C SER A 37 -5.70 -3.04 9.27
N ALA A 38 -6.90 -3.17 9.81
CA ALA A 38 -7.35 -2.48 11.00
C ALA A 38 -6.55 -2.90 12.24
N PHE A 39 -6.30 -4.20 12.42
CA PHE A 39 -5.46 -4.74 13.48
C PHE A 39 -4.07 -4.11 13.48
N ILE A 40 -3.42 -4.04 12.31
CA ILE A 40 -2.08 -3.45 12.17
C ILE A 40 -2.08 -1.94 12.46
N LEU A 41 -3.11 -1.22 11.97
CA LEU A 41 -3.25 0.21 12.25
C LEU A 41 -3.48 0.51 13.73
N ASN A 42 -4.30 -0.30 14.40
CA ASN A 42 -4.57 -0.21 15.84
C ASN A 42 -3.33 -0.56 16.67
N ALA A 43 -2.42 -1.41 16.16
CA ALA A 43 -1.09 -1.63 16.71
C ALA A 43 -0.10 -0.47 16.43
N GLY A 44 -0.57 0.63 15.84
CA GLY A 44 0.23 1.82 15.56
C GLY A 44 1.11 1.73 14.31
N ARG A 45 0.98 0.66 13.50
CA ARG A 45 1.80 0.38 12.32
C ARG A 45 1.06 0.72 11.02
N THR A 46 1.73 0.67 9.87
CA THR A 46 1.12 0.98 8.55
C THR A 46 1.08 -0.26 7.66
N PRO A 47 -0.10 -0.82 7.34
CA PRO A 47 -0.20 -1.99 6.47
C PRO A 47 -0.06 -1.61 4.99
N ILE A 48 0.69 -2.42 4.24
CA ILE A 48 0.61 -2.50 2.79
C ILE A 48 0.10 -3.90 2.41
N SER A 49 -1.18 -3.96 2.05
CA SER A 49 -1.87 -5.22 1.79
C SER A 49 -2.10 -5.42 0.30
N PRO A 50 -1.55 -6.49 -0.33
CA PRO A 50 -1.85 -6.81 -1.72
C PRO A 50 -3.34 -6.92 -2.01
N PHE A 51 -4.10 -7.58 -1.14
CA PHE A 51 -5.54 -7.77 -1.32
C PHE A 51 -6.36 -6.51 -1.07
N MET A 52 -5.88 -5.56 -0.27
CA MET A 52 -6.54 -4.24 -0.19
C MET A 52 -6.19 -3.39 -1.40
N ASN A 53 -4.91 -3.36 -1.78
CA ASN A 53 -4.40 -2.46 -2.81
C ASN A 53 -4.79 -2.88 -4.23
N PHE A 54 -4.93 -4.19 -4.46
CA PHE A 54 -5.23 -4.76 -5.77
C PHE A 54 -6.49 -5.64 -5.79
N ASP A 55 -7.22 -5.78 -4.69
CA ASP A 55 -8.34 -6.72 -4.62
C ASP A 55 -7.89 -8.12 -5.11
N TYR A 56 -8.75 -8.88 -5.78
CA TYR A 56 -8.44 -10.15 -6.41
C TYR A 56 -7.76 -9.97 -7.78
N ASN A 57 -6.50 -9.52 -7.79
CA ASN A 57 -5.72 -9.21 -9.00
C ASN A 57 -6.40 -8.19 -9.94
N MET A 58 -6.95 -7.12 -9.36
CA MET A 58 -7.65 -6.04 -10.06
C MET A 58 -8.76 -6.56 -10.97
N ALA A 59 -9.47 -7.62 -10.56
CA ALA A 59 -10.51 -8.29 -11.34
C ALA A 59 -10.04 -8.71 -12.77
N GLY A 60 -8.74 -8.98 -12.95
CA GLY A 60 -8.17 -9.36 -14.25
C GLY A 60 -7.97 -8.21 -15.23
N LEU A 61 -8.14 -6.95 -14.81
CA LEU A 61 -7.96 -5.77 -15.66
C LEU A 61 -6.51 -5.54 -16.11
N VAL A 62 -5.54 -6.18 -15.45
CA VAL A 62 -4.11 -6.03 -15.74
C VAL A 62 -3.42 -7.39 -15.83
N ASP A 63 -2.30 -7.42 -16.56
CA ASP A 63 -1.45 -8.60 -16.64
C ASP A 63 -1.01 -9.08 -15.25
N LYS A 64 -1.22 -10.38 -14.99
CA LYS A 64 -0.98 -11.00 -13.68
C LYS A 64 0.49 -10.93 -13.26
N ASN A 65 1.43 -10.82 -14.19
CA ASN A 65 2.85 -10.63 -13.88
C ASN A 65 3.15 -9.22 -13.36
N LEU A 66 2.40 -8.20 -13.77
CA LEU A 66 2.50 -6.87 -13.17
C LEU A 66 2.10 -6.91 -11.69
N ILE A 67 1.02 -7.64 -11.35
CA ILE A 67 0.61 -7.83 -9.95
C ILE A 67 1.68 -8.60 -9.16
N ARG A 68 2.26 -9.67 -9.72
CA ARG A 68 3.35 -10.41 -9.06
C ARG A 68 4.57 -9.53 -8.78
N VAL A 69 4.99 -8.72 -9.76
CA VAL A 69 6.08 -7.75 -9.58
C VAL A 69 5.70 -6.69 -8.53
N ALA A 70 4.45 -6.23 -8.52
CA ALA A 70 3.95 -5.27 -7.55
C ALA A 70 3.98 -5.82 -6.12
N ASN A 71 3.46 -7.03 -5.90
CA ASN A 71 3.47 -7.70 -4.60
C ASN A 71 4.91 -7.90 -4.09
N ASN A 72 5.81 -8.40 -4.95
CA ASN A 72 7.22 -8.55 -4.59
C ASN A 72 7.90 -7.21 -4.30
N THR A 73 7.52 -6.13 -4.99
CA THR A 73 8.04 -4.78 -4.74
C THR A 73 7.57 -4.26 -3.38
N MET A 74 6.27 -4.40 -3.07
CA MET A 74 5.71 -4.00 -1.78
C MET A 74 6.42 -4.75 -0.64
N LEU A 75 6.56 -6.09 -0.74
CA LEU A 75 7.29 -6.88 0.25
C LEU A 75 8.73 -6.39 0.43
N LYS A 76 9.47 -6.16 -0.66
CA LYS A 76 10.86 -5.66 -0.58
C LYS A 76 10.96 -4.32 0.13
N LYS A 77 9.97 -3.45 -0.06
CA LYS A 77 9.92 -2.08 0.47
C LYS A 77 9.28 -1.97 1.86
N SER A 78 8.69 -3.05 2.40
CA SER A 78 8.20 -3.07 3.79
C SER A 78 9.35 -3.21 4.79
N ASP A 79 9.09 -2.88 6.05
CA ASP A 79 10.05 -3.11 7.14
C ASP A 79 9.93 -4.55 7.66
N GLU A 80 8.70 -5.06 7.75
CA GLU A 80 8.36 -6.38 8.27
C GLU A 80 7.34 -7.11 7.38
N ILE A 81 7.17 -8.40 7.62
CA ILE A 81 6.07 -9.19 7.06
C ILE A 81 5.26 -9.83 8.18
N TRP A 82 3.94 -9.66 8.13
CA TRP A 82 3.02 -10.25 9.09
C TRP A 82 2.11 -11.24 8.36
N ILE A 83 2.16 -12.50 8.79
CA ILE A 83 1.45 -13.63 8.22
C ILE A 83 0.18 -13.89 9.03
N PHE A 84 -0.98 -13.99 8.37
CA PHE A 84 -2.25 -14.24 9.04
C PHE A 84 -2.89 -15.55 8.57
N GLY A 85 -3.22 -16.42 9.52
CA GLY A 85 -3.86 -17.71 9.26
C GLY A 85 -2.91 -18.74 8.66
N GLU A 86 -3.43 -19.56 7.77
CA GLU A 86 -2.75 -20.70 7.19
C GLU A 86 -1.69 -20.30 6.14
N ILE A 87 -0.61 -21.09 6.09
CA ILE A 87 0.48 -20.94 5.13
C ILE A 87 0.10 -21.65 3.83
N SER A 88 -0.34 -20.86 2.84
CA SER A 88 -0.52 -21.34 1.47
C SER A 88 0.79 -21.28 0.66
N ASP A 89 0.80 -21.87 -0.54
CA ASP A 89 1.95 -21.80 -1.46
C ASP A 89 2.41 -20.35 -1.71
N GLU A 90 1.46 -19.42 -1.89
CA GLU A 90 1.81 -18.02 -2.15
C GLU A 90 2.41 -17.33 -0.91
N VAL A 91 1.88 -17.64 0.28
CA VAL A 91 2.35 -17.14 1.57
C VAL A 91 3.75 -17.69 1.88
N LEU A 92 3.98 -18.98 1.62
CA LEU A 92 5.27 -19.63 1.78
C LEU A 92 6.37 -18.93 0.98
N ILE A 93 6.05 -18.55 -0.27
CA ILE A 93 6.99 -17.82 -1.13
C ILE A 93 7.29 -16.42 -0.59
N GLU A 94 6.33 -15.76 0.03
CA GLU A 94 6.53 -14.46 0.67
C GLU A 94 7.39 -14.58 1.93
N ILE A 95 7.18 -15.62 2.75
CA ILE A 95 8.07 -15.96 3.88
C ILE A 95 9.49 -16.20 3.39
N TYR A 96 9.65 -17.04 2.37
CA TYR A 96 10.95 -17.32 1.77
C TYR A 96 11.65 -16.03 1.29
N LEU A 97 10.94 -15.17 0.55
CA LEU A 97 11.50 -13.88 0.10
C LEU A 97 11.87 -12.96 1.27
N ALA A 98 11.06 -12.92 2.33
CA ALA A 98 11.35 -12.15 3.52
C ALA A 98 12.60 -12.64 4.25
N LYS A 99 12.80 -13.96 4.37
CA LYS A 99 14.04 -14.54 4.93
C LYS A 99 15.27 -14.17 4.11
N ARG A 100 15.19 -14.27 2.79
CA ARG A 100 16.28 -13.84 1.87
C ARG A 100 16.62 -12.36 1.98
N LEU A 101 15.69 -11.54 2.45
CA LEU A 101 15.85 -10.10 2.67
C LEU A 101 16.14 -9.75 4.14
N ASN A 102 16.31 -10.74 5.01
CA ASN A 102 16.49 -10.57 6.46
C ASN A 102 15.39 -9.70 7.10
N LYS A 103 14.14 -9.83 6.65
CA LYS A 103 13.01 -9.10 7.21
C LYS A 103 12.43 -9.86 8.41
N PRO A 104 12.07 -9.17 9.51
CA PRO A 104 11.30 -9.77 10.59
C PRO A 104 9.98 -10.35 10.09
N ILE A 105 9.65 -11.55 10.56
CA ILE A 105 8.45 -12.29 10.18
C ILE A 105 7.66 -12.59 11.45
N HIS A 106 6.40 -12.17 11.47
CA HIS A 106 5.47 -12.41 12.57
C HIS A 106 4.31 -13.27 12.08
N PHE A 107 3.86 -14.23 12.90
CA PHE A 107 2.78 -15.15 12.55
C PHE A 107 1.61 -14.90 13.46
N PHE A 108 0.41 -14.82 12.90
CA PHE A 108 -0.82 -14.56 13.62
C PHE A 108 -1.87 -15.60 13.27
N LYS A 109 -2.59 -16.08 14.27
CA LYS A 109 -3.81 -16.86 14.04
C LYS A 109 -5.04 -16.05 14.47
N LYS A 110 -6.15 -16.36 13.82
CA LYS A 110 -7.46 -15.88 14.25
C LYS A 110 -7.92 -16.69 15.45
N ILE A 111 -8.45 -16.01 16.45
CA ILE A 111 -9.14 -16.64 17.60
C ILE A 111 -10.64 -16.47 17.39
N ASP A 112 -11.31 -15.64 18.20
CA ASP A 112 -12.74 -15.31 18.04
C ASP A 112 -12.96 -13.88 17.52
N GLY A 113 -13.99 -13.73 16.68
CA GLY A 113 -14.31 -12.45 16.04
C GLY A 113 -13.18 -11.96 15.12
N GLU A 114 -12.92 -10.65 15.11
CA GLU A 114 -11.86 -10.00 14.32
C GLU A 114 -10.54 -9.85 15.10
N LYS A 115 -10.29 -10.73 16.07
CA LYS A 115 -9.07 -10.71 16.91
C LYS A 115 -8.01 -11.66 16.38
N PHE A 116 -6.76 -11.19 16.44
CA PHE A 116 -5.57 -11.94 16.05
C PHE A 116 -4.62 -12.05 17.23
N GLU A 117 -3.99 -13.21 17.40
CA GLU A 117 -2.92 -13.41 18.36
C GLU A 117 -1.64 -13.88 17.67
N GLU A 118 -0.51 -13.37 18.13
CA GLU A 118 0.79 -13.77 17.62
C GLU A 118 1.12 -15.20 18.09
N VAL A 119 1.61 -16.01 17.17
CA VAL A 119 1.96 -17.41 17.41
C VAL A 119 3.40 -17.69 16.99
N ARG A 120 3.96 -18.77 17.53
CA ARG A 120 5.29 -19.24 17.13
C ARG A 120 5.25 -19.83 15.73
N GLN A 121 6.38 -19.72 15.02
CA GLN A 121 6.55 -20.30 13.68
C GLN A 121 6.25 -21.80 13.63
N ASP A 122 6.55 -22.55 14.69
CA ASP A 122 6.29 -24.00 14.74
C ASP A 122 4.81 -24.36 14.97
N SER A 123 3.97 -23.37 15.27
CA SER A 123 2.53 -23.56 15.52
C SER A 123 1.66 -23.17 14.32
N VAL A 124 2.27 -22.84 13.18
CA VAL A 124 1.54 -22.47 11.96
C VAL A 124 0.86 -23.69 11.34
N ILE A 125 -0.26 -23.45 10.68
CA ILE A 125 -1.02 -24.47 9.96
C ILE A 125 -0.71 -24.30 8.46
N LEU A 126 -0.48 -25.41 7.75
CA LEU A 126 -0.24 -25.40 6.31
C LEU A 126 -1.56 -25.57 5.54
N GLU A 127 -1.71 -24.84 4.44
CA GLU A 127 -2.83 -24.97 3.49
C GLU A 127 -2.28 -25.32 2.12
N ASP A 128 -2.63 -26.48 1.58
CA ASP A 128 -2.20 -26.92 0.24
C ASP A 128 -0.67 -26.92 0.02
N VAL A 129 0.12 -26.80 1.10
CA VAL A 129 1.60 -26.83 1.10
C VAL A 129 2.07 -28.15 1.70
N SER A 130 3.00 -28.82 1.02
CA SER A 130 3.64 -30.02 1.56
C SER A 130 4.56 -29.68 2.75
N SER A 131 4.51 -30.48 3.81
CA SER A 131 5.32 -30.29 5.03
C SER A 131 6.81 -30.18 4.76
N TRP A 132 7.35 -31.03 3.87
CA TRP A 132 8.77 -30.99 3.50
C TRP A 132 9.21 -29.65 2.90
N LEU A 133 8.31 -28.97 2.17
CA LEU A 133 8.61 -27.68 1.55
C LEU A 133 8.62 -26.56 2.60
N TRP A 134 7.75 -26.66 3.60
CA TRP A 134 7.81 -25.79 4.77
C TRP A 134 9.11 -25.98 5.55
N ASP A 135 9.50 -27.22 5.82
CA ASP A 135 10.77 -27.52 6.49
C ASP A 135 11.98 -27.00 5.69
N TRP A 136 11.95 -27.14 4.36
CA TRP A 136 12.96 -26.59 3.46
C TRP A 136 13.12 -25.06 3.62
N VAL A 137 12.01 -24.33 3.70
CA VAL A 137 12.02 -22.87 3.92
C VAL A 137 12.45 -22.52 5.35
N LYS A 138 12.06 -23.32 6.36
CA LYS A 138 12.52 -23.14 7.75
C LYS A 138 14.04 -23.24 7.86
N GLU A 139 14.64 -24.19 7.16
CA GLU A 139 16.09 -24.41 7.11
C GLU A 139 16.84 -23.41 6.20
N ASP A 140 16.16 -22.38 5.68
CA ASP A 140 16.72 -21.35 4.80
C ASP A 140 17.36 -21.91 3.51
N LYS A 141 16.84 -23.04 3.04
CA LYS A 141 17.32 -23.64 1.79
C LYS A 141 16.77 -22.91 0.57
N VAL A 142 17.59 -22.91 -0.49
CA VAL A 142 17.36 -22.22 -1.78
C VAL A 142 16.14 -22.81 -2.50
N LEU A 143 15.24 -21.95 -3.02
CA LEU A 143 13.95 -22.33 -3.63
C LEU A 143 13.74 -21.70 -5.03
N GLU A 144 14.65 -20.85 -5.50
CA GLU A 144 14.51 -19.96 -6.66
C GLU A 144 14.20 -20.67 -7.99
N ARG A 145 14.50 -21.97 -8.11
CA ARG A 145 14.23 -22.75 -9.32
C ARG A 145 12.81 -23.33 -9.39
N TRP A 146 12.09 -23.38 -8.27
CA TRP A 146 10.89 -24.22 -8.15
C TRP A 146 9.58 -23.45 -8.36
N HIS A 147 9.50 -22.18 -7.98
CA HIS A 147 8.24 -21.44 -8.04
C HIS A 147 8.25 -20.29 -9.08
N PRO A 148 7.23 -20.18 -9.96
CA PRO A 148 7.18 -19.15 -11.01
C PRO A 148 7.33 -17.72 -10.48
N ARG A 149 6.80 -17.43 -9.28
CA ARG A 149 6.86 -16.11 -8.66
C ARG A 149 8.30 -15.66 -8.31
N LEU A 150 9.21 -16.61 -8.11
CA LEU A 150 10.63 -16.32 -7.82
C LEU A 150 11.43 -15.90 -9.07
N ARG A 151 10.85 -16.06 -10.26
CA ARG A 151 11.44 -15.58 -11.52
C ARG A 151 11.31 -14.05 -11.66
N PHE A 152 10.38 -13.42 -10.93
CA PHE A 152 10.15 -11.97 -10.96
C PHE A 152 11.11 -11.24 -10.02
N LYS A 153 12.38 -11.13 -10.43
CA LYS A 153 13.42 -10.41 -9.67
C LYS A 153 13.29 -8.88 -9.77
N LYS A 154 12.65 -8.40 -10.83
CA LYS A 154 12.47 -6.97 -11.10
C LYS A 154 11.63 -6.31 -10.00
N SER A 155 11.96 -5.05 -9.70
CA SER A 155 11.15 -4.18 -8.85
C SER A 155 10.83 -2.91 -9.62
N TYR A 156 9.68 -2.34 -9.32
CA TYR A 156 9.20 -1.10 -9.93
C TYR A 156 9.13 0.01 -8.87
N PRO A 157 9.22 1.30 -9.27
CA PRO A 157 9.04 2.39 -8.32
C PRO A 157 7.66 2.35 -7.69
N LEU A 158 7.59 2.57 -6.37
CA LEU A 158 6.36 2.84 -5.66
C LEU A 158 5.83 4.21 -6.06
N VAL A 159 4.53 4.32 -6.31
CA VAL A 159 3.87 5.60 -6.58
C VAL A 159 2.71 5.77 -5.61
N TYR A 160 2.58 6.96 -5.03
CA TYR A 160 1.37 7.37 -4.33
C TYR A 160 0.44 8.06 -5.32
N PRO A 161 -0.70 7.47 -5.70
CA PRO A 161 -1.71 8.13 -6.51
C PRO A 161 -2.55 9.06 -5.60
N ALA A 162 -2.35 10.36 -5.75
CA ALA A 162 -3.04 11.40 -5.01
C ALA A 162 -4.19 11.98 -5.83
N TYR A 163 -5.38 12.08 -5.23
CA TYR A 163 -6.54 12.68 -5.88
C TYR A 163 -7.64 12.99 -4.88
N SER A 164 -8.50 13.95 -5.23
CA SER A 164 -9.67 14.31 -4.41
C SER A 164 -10.57 13.11 -4.14
N LYS A 165 -11.15 13.04 -2.95
CA LYS A 165 -12.22 12.08 -2.59
C LYS A 165 -13.40 12.14 -3.56
N ARG A 166 -13.63 13.27 -4.25
CA ARG A 166 -14.66 13.37 -5.31
C ARG A 166 -14.43 12.38 -6.44
N ASN A 167 -13.18 11.95 -6.66
CA ASN A 167 -12.76 11.02 -7.71
C ASN A 167 -12.51 9.59 -7.18
N PHE A 168 -12.96 9.24 -5.96
CA PHE A 168 -12.70 7.92 -5.37
C PHE A 168 -13.14 6.74 -6.27
N TYR A 169 -14.21 6.92 -7.04
CA TYR A 169 -14.74 5.91 -7.95
C TYR A 169 -13.77 5.56 -9.10
N TRP A 170 -12.75 6.38 -9.36
CA TRP A 170 -11.69 6.08 -10.34
C TRP A 170 -10.56 5.20 -9.80
N GLN A 171 -10.58 4.80 -8.53
CA GLN A 171 -9.47 4.14 -7.84
C GLN A 171 -8.88 2.95 -8.60
N MET A 172 -9.72 2.08 -9.19
CA MET A 172 -9.24 0.92 -9.92
C MET A 172 -8.57 1.32 -11.24
N HIS A 173 -9.15 2.26 -11.98
CA HIS A 173 -8.59 2.76 -13.23
C HIS A 173 -7.26 3.50 -13.02
N ILE A 174 -7.15 4.26 -11.93
CA ILE A 174 -5.92 4.95 -11.54
C ILE A 174 -4.82 3.92 -11.20
N SER A 175 -5.14 2.90 -10.40
CA SER A 175 -4.19 1.84 -10.06
C SER A 175 -3.76 1.02 -11.29
N GLN A 176 -4.71 0.69 -12.18
CA GLN A 176 -4.45 0.06 -13.47
C GLN A 176 -3.46 0.88 -14.30
N PHE A 177 -3.73 2.18 -14.48
CA PHE A 177 -2.87 3.07 -15.25
C PHE A 177 -1.44 3.11 -14.69
N CYS A 178 -1.27 3.18 -13.36
CA CYS A 178 0.04 3.12 -12.72
C CYS A 178 0.78 1.81 -13.03
N LEU A 179 0.10 0.67 -12.89
CA LEU A 179 0.67 -0.66 -13.14
C LEU A 179 1.10 -0.84 -14.59
N GLU A 180 0.28 -0.42 -15.55
CA GLU A 180 0.59 -0.46 -17.00
C GLU A 180 1.81 0.41 -17.33
N LYS A 181 2.04 1.50 -16.58
CA LYS A 181 3.25 2.32 -16.67
C LYS A 181 4.43 1.74 -15.87
N LYS A 182 4.34 0.50 -15.39
CA LYS A 182 5.37 -0.19 -14.58
C LYS A 182 5.71 0.58 -13.31
N ARG A 183 4.69 1.14 -12.64
CA ARG A 183 4.77 1.74 -11.30
C ARG A 183 3.81 0.97 -10.39
N VAL A 184 4.18 0.81 -9.12
CA VAL A 184 3.38 0.07 -8.13
C VAL A 184 2.59 1.09 -7.33
N PRO A 185 1.28 1.25 -7.58
CA PRO A 185 0.49 2.22 -6.85
C PRO A 185 0.31 1.75 -5.41
N LEU A 186 0.47 2.64 -4.45
CA LEU A 186 -0.02 2.49 -3.08
C LEU A 186 -1.23 3.41 -2.94
N ASN A 187 -2.37 2.94 -3.43
CA ASN A 187 -3.55 3.77 -3.57
C ASN A 187 -4.28 3.88 -2.21
N PRO A 188 -4.40 5.08 -1.59
CA PRO A 188 -4.98 5.23 -0.26
C PRO A 188 -6.45 4.79 -0.21
N PHE A 189 -7.22 5.02 -1.27
CA PHE A 189 -8.64 4.60 -1.34
C PHE A 189 -8.81 3.09 -1.54
N MET A 190 -7.78 2.39 -2.01
CA MET A 190 -7.77 0.92 -2.06
C MET A 190 -7.24 0.34 -0.74
N LEU A 191 -6.11 0.86 -0.24
CA LEU A 191 -5.45 0.40 0.98
C LEU A 191 -6.31 0.57 2.23
N PHE A 192 -6.99 1.71 2.36
CA PHE A 192 -7.73 2.05 3.58
C PHE A 192 -9.23 2.28 3.35
N ARG A 193 -9.70 2.24 2.09
CA ARG A 193 -11.10 2.54 1.72
C ARG A 193 -11.55 3.87 2.37
N TYR A 194 -12.82 4.00 2.70
CA TYR A 194 -13.29 5.07 3.60
C TYR A 194 -13.04 4.63 5.04
N PHE A 195 -11.82 4.85 5.54
CA PHE A 195 -11.41 4.60 6.93
C PHE A 195 -11.68 3.18 7.45
N LEU A 196 -11.59 2.18 6.58
CA LEU A 196 -11.91 0.78 6.89
C LEU A 196 -13.28 0.59 7.57
N GLY A 197 -14.27 1.40 7.18
CA GLY A 197 -15.62 1.34 7.77
C GLY A 197 -15.67 1.84 9.21
N ASP A 198 -14.84 2.83 9.56
CA ASP A 198 -14.71 3.42 10.90
C ASP A 198 -14.23 2.43 11.99
N SER A 199 -13.64 1.30 11.59
CA SER A 199 -12.99 0.32 12.50
C SER A 199 -11.67 0.83 13.10
N VAL A 200 -11.15 1.95 12.59
CA VAL A 200 -9.91 2.60 13.02
C VAL A 200 -10.16 4.11 13.14
N SER A 201 -9.45 4.78 14.05
CA SER A 201 -9.49 6.24 14.14
C SER A 201 -9.00 6.91 12.86
N ARG A 202 -9.58 8.08 12.54
CA ARG A 202 -9.19 8.86 11.36
C ARG A 202 -7.73 9.28 11.43
N GLU A 203 -7.25 9.62 12.63
CA GLU A 203 -5.86 9.97 12.90
C GLU A 203 -4.92 8.81 12.57
N GLY A 204 -5.33 7.57 12.88
CA GLY A 204 -4.58 6.37 12.50
C GLY A 204 -4.41 6.25 10.99
N VAL A 205 -5.50 6.48 10.23
CA VAL A 205 -5.47 6.44 8.76
C VAL A 205 -4.69 7.61 8.16
N TYR A 206 -4.79 8.82 8.72
CA TYR A 206 -4.02 9.97 8.25
C TYR A 206 -2.51 9.78 8.44
N ARG A 207 -2.11 9.23 9.60
CA ARG A 207 -0.72 8.85 9.86
C ARG A 207 -0.27 7.79 8.86
N ALA A 208 -1.08 6.76 8.63
CA ALA A 208 -0.78 5.71 7.68
C ALA A 208 -0.62 6.25 6.25
N ASN A 209 -1.53 7.10 5.77
CA ASN A 209 -1.40 7.78 4.48
C ASN A 209 -0.09 8.55 4.38
N SER A 210 0.26 9.32 5.40
CA SER A 210 1.53 10.07 5.44
C SER A 210 2.73 9.14 5.31
N ASN A 211 2.74 8.02 6.04
CA ASN A 211 3.79 7.00 5.95
C ASN A 211 3.87 6.37 4.54
N ILE A 212 2.73 6.13 3.86
CA ILE A 212 2.71 5.65 2.47
C ILE A 212 3.32 6.69 1.51
N VAL A 213 2.99 7.97 1.68
CA VAL A 213 3.59 9.07 0.90
C VAL A 213 5.10 9.11 1.11
N GLU A 214 5.55 8.97 2.35
CA GLU A 214 6.97 8.98 2.74
C GLU A 214 7.79 7.81 2.17
N ILE A 215 7.20 6.64 1.95
CA ILE A 215 7.92 5.50 1.34
C ILE A 215 7.79 5.42 -0.18
N SER A 216 6.86 6.18 -0.76
CA SER A 216 6.66 6.17 -2.21
C SER A 216 7.86 6.78 -2.94
N ASP A 217 8.17 6.36 -4.16
CA ASP A 217 9.27 6.92 -4.95
C ASP A 217 8.80 8.11 -5.84
N GLU A 218 7.51 8.14 -6.18
CA GLU A 218 6.86 9.19 -6.99
C GLU A 218 5.48 9.55 -6.40
N LEU A 219 5.02 10.79 -6.60
CA LEU A 219 3.65 11.25 -6.32
C LEU A 219 2.94 11.56 -7.64
N TRP A 220 1.84 10.89 -7.92
CA TRP A 220 1.08 11.10 -9.16
C TRP A 220 -0.30 11.63 -8.83
N ILE A 221 -0.59 12.83 -9.31
CA ILE A 221 -1.80 13.57 -9.00
C ILE A 221 -2.80 13.38 -10.13
N PHE A 222 -4.03 12.98 -9.80
CA PHE A 222 -5.10 12.74 -10.77
C PHE A 222 -6.29 13.67 -10.55
N GLY A 223 -6.56 14.52 -11.54
CA GLY A 223 -7.68 15.46 -11.51
C GLY A 223 -7.38 16.74 -10.74
N GLU A 224 -8.35 17.20 -9.97
CA GLU A 224 -8.27 18.43 -9.19
C GLU A 224 -7.48 18.22 -7.89
N ILE A 225 -6.73 19.25 -7.49
CA ILE A 225 -5.91 19.26 -6.28
C ILE A 225 -6.78 19.73 -5.10
N SER A 226 -7.01 18.84 -4.14
CA SER A 226 -7.65 19.17 -2.87
C SER A 226 -6.63 19.65 -1.82
N ASP A 227 -7.12 20.07 -0.66
CA ASP A 227 -6.31 20.39 0.52
C ASP A 227 -5.42 19.20 0.97
N GLY A 228 -5.99 18.00 1.05
CA GLY A 228 -5.23 16.78 1.36
C GLY A 228 -4.13 16.48 0.34
N VAL A 229 -4.42 16.64 -0.96
CA VAL A 229 -3.41 16.46 -2.02
C VAL A 229 -2.29 17.51 -1.91
N LEU A 230 -2.60 18.74 -1.49
CA LEU A 230 -1.59 19.77 -1.24
C LEU A 230 -0.64 19.38 -0.10
N ASP A 231 -1.13 18.75 0.95
CA ASP A 231 -0.27 18.29 2.05
C ASP A 231 0.66 17.15 1.59
N GLU A 232 0.16 16.23 0.76
CA GLU A 232 0.96 15.18 0.12
C GLU A 232 2.05 15.78 -0.80
N ILE A 233 1.73 16.83 -1.57
CA ILE A 233 2.70 17.56 -2.40
C ILE A 233 3.84 18.12 -1.54
N LYS A 234 3.52 18.75 -0.41
CA LYS A 234 4.52 19.35 0.49
C LYS A 234 5.52 18.30 0.98
N ILE A 235 5.02 17.16 1.49
CA ILE A 235 5.85 16.05 1.98
C ILE A 235 6.84 15.60 0.90
N ILE A 236 6.37 15.46 -0.34
CA ILE A 236 7.18 14.97 -1.45
C ILE A 236 8.21 16.02 -1.90
N LYS A 237 7.83 17.30 -1.93
CA LYS A 237 8.75 18.39 -2.30
C LYS A 237 9.87 18.58 -1.28
N GLU A 238 9.55 18.53 0.01
CA GLU A 238 10.54 18.70 1.08
C GLU A 238 11.67 17.66 1.01
N ARG A 239 11.39 16.46 0.50
CA ARG A 239 12.39 15.39 0.27
C ARG A 239 12.92 15.31 -1.17
N GLY A 240 12.57 16.25 -2.05
CA GLY A 240 13.03 16.29 -3.44
C GLY A 240 12.46 15.18 -4.35
N GLY A 241 11.29 14.63 -4.02
CA GLY A 241 10.65 13.57 -4.80
C GLY A 241 10.02 14.05 -6.11
N ARG A 242 9.72 13.11 -7.00
CA ARG A 242 9.16 13.42 -8.33
C ARG A 242 7.64 13.48 -8.28
N ILE A 243 7.06 14.57 -8.78
CA ILE A 243 5.61 14.79 -8.86
C ILE A 243 5.18 14.80 -10.33
N LYS A 244 4.08 14.12 -10.66
CA LYS A 244 3.45 14.16 -11.98
C LYS A 244 1.98 14.50 -11.85
N TYR A 245 1.45 15.24 -12.82
CA TYR A 245 0.06 15.69 -12.84
C TYR A 245 -0.65 15.08 -14.03
N TYR A 246 -1.85 14.56 -13.81
CA TYR A 246 -2.67 13.93 -14.83
C TYR A 246 -4.07 14.51 -14.82
N LYS A 247 -4.54 14.95 -15.99
CA LYS A 247 -5.93 15.28 -16.22
C LYS A 247 -6.73 14.01 -16.51
N ILE A 248 -7.86 13.84 -15.82
CA ILE A 248 -8.84 12.80 -16.11
C ILE A 248 -9.70 13.26 -17.28
N THR A 249 -9.70 12.50 -18.38
CA THR A 249 -10.56 12.75 -19.54
C THR A 249 -11.78 11.85 -19.42
N LYS A 250 -12.98 12.45 -19.43
CA LYS A 250 -14.26 11.71 -19.40
C LYS A 250 -14.51 11.07 -20.79
N SER A 251 -13.79 10.00 -21.08
CA SER A 251 -13.94 9.15 -22.26
C SER A 251 -14.22 7.71 -21.85
N ASN A 252 -14.70 6.88 -22.78
CA ASN A 252 -14.78 5.43 -22.61
C ASN A 252 -13.88 4.74 -23.65
N PRO A 253 -12.77 4.08 -23.25
CA PRO A 253 -12.26 3.96 -21.89
C PRO A 253 -11.75 5.29 -21.31
N VAL A 254 -11.65 5.37 -19.97
CA VAL A 254 -11.11 6.55 -19.27
C VAL A 254 -9.64 6.77 -19.63
N VAL A 255 -9.25 8.02 -19.88
CA VAL A 255 -7.88 8.37 -20.28
C VAL A 255 -7.28 9.40 -19.33
N PHE A 256 -6.08 9.09 -18.82
CA PHE A 256 -5.27 9.99 -18.02
C PHE A 256 -4.19 10.65 -18.89
N ARG A 257 -4.26 11.98 -19.06
CA ARG A 257 -3.29 12.74 -19.85
C ARG A 257 -2.36 13.50 -18.93
N GLN A 258 -1.05 13.29 -19.08
CA GLN A 258 -0.06 14.05 -18.31
C GLN A 258 -0.15 15.53 -18.68
N ILE A 259 -0.11 16.40 -17.68
CA ILE A 259 -0.15 17.86 -17.81
C ILE A 259 1.00 18.48 -17.01
N SER A 260 1.26 19.77 -17.25
CA SER A 260 2.20 20.54 -16.44
C SER A 260 1.58 20.91 -15.07
N ALA A 261 2.42 21.14 -14.06
CA ALA A 261 2.00 21.64 -12.76
C ALA A 261 1.20 22.96 -12.86
N LYS A 262 1.60 23.85 -13.79
CA LYS A 262 0.91 25.12 -14.06
C LYS A 262 -0.53 24.92 -14.57
N SER A 263 -0.78 23.82 -15.27
CA SER A 263 -2.10 23.50 -15.83
C SER A 263 -3.01 22.74 -14.85
N ALA A 264 -2.50 22.35 -13.68
CA ALA A 264 -3.30 21.68 -12.66
C ALA A 264 -4.32 22.64 -12.06
N LYS A 265 -5.53 22.13 -11.82
CA LYS A 265 -6.65 22.86 -11.23
C LYS A 265 -6.78 22.49 -9.76
N PHE A 266 -7.15 23.46 -8.94
CA PHE A 266 -7.55 23.19 -7.56
C PHE A 266 -9.04 22.85 -7.48
N GLU A 267 -9.43 22.08 -6.46
CA GLU A 267 -10.83 21.74 -6.18
C GLU A 267 -11.63 22.95 -5.67
N ASP A 268 -10.95 23.89 -5.02
CA ASP A 268 -11.51 25.12 -4.45
C ASP A 268 -10.63 26.32 -4.85
N GLU A 269 -11.25 27.42 -5.29
CA GLU A 269 -10.58 28.64 -5.70
C GLU A 269 -9.70 29.23 -4.59
N ASN A 270 -10.07 29.04 -3.32
CA ASN A 270 -9.28 29.51 -2.17
C ASN A 270 -7.92 28.83 -2.05
N LEU A 271 -7.71 27.70 -2.72
CA LEU A 271 -6.43 26.99 -2.76
C LEU A 271 -5.47 27.56 -3.80
N GLU A 272 -5.93 28.41 -4.72
CA GLU A 272 -5.08 29.03 -5.76
C GLU A 272 -3.90 29.81 -5.17
N LYS A 273 -4.06 30.38 -3.98
CA LYS A 273 -2.97 31.04 -3.23
C LYS A 273 -1.77 30.13 -2.97
N TYR A 274 -1.96 28.80 -2.98
CA TYR A 274 -0.92 27.79 -2.80
C TYR A 274 -0.32 27.28 -4.11
N ARG A 275 -0.64 27.87 -5.28
CA ARG A 275 -0.08 27.46 -6.58
C ARG A 275 1.45 27.50 -6.64
N HIS A 276 2.08 28.40 -5.88
CA HIS A 276 3.53 28.47 -5.74
C HIS A 276 4.16 27.20 -5.12
N LEU A 277 3.34 26.35 -4.48
CA LEU A 277 3.75 25.05 -3.96
C LEU A 277 3.72 23.93 -5.00
N LEU A 278 3.19 24.13 -6.21
CA LEU A 278 3.23 23.15 -7.31
C LEU A 278 4.54 23.22 -8.08
#